data_AF-A0A936EUX7-F1
#
_entry.id   AF-A0A936EUX7-F1
#
_cell.length_a   1.000
_cell.length_b   1.000
_cell.length_c   1.000
_cell.angle_alpha   90.00
_cell.angle_beta   90.00
_cell.angle_gamma   90.00
#
_symmetry.space_group_name_H-M   'P 1'
#
loop_
_entity.id
_entity.type
_entity.pdbx_description
1 polymer ?
#
loop_
_entity_poly.entity_id
_entity_poly.type
_entity_poly.pdbx_seq_one_letter_code
_entity_poly.pdbx_strand_id
1 'polypeptide(L)'
;MPQVTKLEVATRTLAAAIRLFFERGDGIAVHTLAAAAQALIRDLATAKGMPYTSILHDHPEVRPEDRKRWINGINAPRNFFKHADKDPDGVFDFDHDENILVLMDANAVITQLSQDLPMENSVFAGWFATKYPQMRAAYKTNPVGDYCSRNSIGAEDFAQFREMCSSRLLIEPVPK
;
A
#
# COMPACT_ATOMS: atom_id res chain seq x y z
N MET A 1 -15.94 -22.57 -13.19
CA MET A 1 -15.04 -22.00 -12.16
C MET A 1 -14.91 -20.50 -12.44
N PRO A 2 -14.82 -19.63 -11.43
CA PRO A 2 -14.63 -18.20 -11.65
C PRO A 2 -13.27 -17.94 -12.31
N GLN A 3 -13.23 -17.05 -13.30
CA GLN A 3 -11.99 -16.54 -13.90
C GLN A 3 -11.64 -15.21 -13.25
N VAL A 4 -10.37 -15.00 -12.93
CA VAL A 4 -9.86 -13.77 -12.32
C VAL A 4 -8.64 -13.28 -13.08
N THR A 5 -8.54 -11.96 -13.29
CA THR A 5 -7.37 -11.36 -13.95
C THR A 5 -6.24 -11.10 -12.96
N LYS A 6 -5.00 -10.93 -13.43
CA LYS A 6 -3.86 -10.55 -12.57
C LYS A 6 -4.07 -9.20 -11.88
N LEU A 7 -4.69 -8.24 -12.59
CA LEU A 7 -5.04 -6.95 -12.01
C LEU A 7 -6.09 -7.11 -10.91
N GLU A 8 -7.13 -7.93 -11.13
CA GLU A 8 -8.13 -8.20 -10.10
C GLU A 8 -7.52 -8.87 -8.86
N VAL A 9 -6.61 -9.82 -9.04
CA VAL A 9 -5.86 -10.44 -7.93
C VAL A 9 -5.06 -9.37 -7.19
N ALA A 10 -4.26 -8.57 -7.87
CA ALA A 10 -3.47 -7.50 -7.26
C ALA A 10 -4.34 -6.52 -6.46
N THR A 11 -5.43 -6.04 -7.05
CA THR A 11 -6.39 -5.13 -6.43
C THR A 11 -7.02 -5.72 -5.18
N ARG A 12 -7.52 -6.97 -5.26
CA ARG A 12 -8.17 -7.63 -4.12
C ARG A 12 -7.19 -7.98 -3.00
N THR A 13 -5.97 -8.39 -3.33
CA THR A 13 -4.92 -8.68 -2.35
C THR A 13 -4.47 -7.41 -1.63
N LEU A 14 -4.30 -6.29 -2.35
CA LEU A 14 -3.97 -5.01 -1.74
C LEU A 14 -5.09 -4.52 -0.81
N ALA A 15 -6.35 -4.60 -1.26
CA ALA A 15 -7.49 -4.24 -0.42
C ALA A 15 -7.57 -5.09 0.86
N ALA A 16 -7.30 -6.39 0.77
CA ALA A 16 -7.25 -7.27 1.94
C ALA A 16 -6.12 -6.86 2.92
N ALA A 17 -4.93 -6.50 2.40
CA ALA A 17 -3.82 -6.02 3.23
C ALA A 17 -4.19 -4.72 3.97
N ILE A 18 -4.83 -3.77 3.28
CA ILE A 18 -5.28 -2.49 3.85
C ILE A 18 -6.34 -2.70 4.93
N ARG A 19 -7.33 -3.58 4.70
CA ARG A 19 -8.34 -3.91 5.72
C ARG A 19 -7.68 -4.48 6.98
N LEU A 20 -6.80 -5.45 6.81
CA LEU A 20 -6.10 -6.09 7.92
C LEU A 20 -5.24 -5.08 8.69
N PHE A 21 -4.61 -4.14 8.00
CA PHE A 21 -3.89 -3.02 8.61
C PHE A 21 -4.81 -2.17 9.51
N PHE A 22 -5.98 -1.76 9.01
CA PHE A 22 -6.93 -0.97 9.82
C PHE A 22 -7.64 -1.77 10.92
N GLU A 23 -7.73 -3.09 10.77
CA GLU A 23 -8.20 -4.00 11.82
C GLU A 23 -7.17 -4.17 12.95
N ARG A 24 -5.97 -3.57 12.82
CA ARG A 24 -4.81 -3.83 13.70
C ARG A 24 -4.51 -5.33 13.79
N GLY A 25 -4.64 -6.02 12.65
CA GLY A 25 -4.29 -7.42 12.53
C GLY A 25 -2.78 -7.67 12.61
N ASP A 26 -2.39 -8.93 12.41
CA ASP A 26 -1.00 -9.35 12.48
C ASP A 26 -0.13 -8.64 11.42
N GLY A 27 0.96 -8.00 11.87
CA GLY A 27 1.84 -7.20 11.02
C GLY A 27 2.57 -8.00 9.94
N ILE A 28 2.88 -9.28 10.19
CA ILE A 28 3.54 -10.17 9.21
C ILE A 28 2.56 -10.53 8.11
N ALA A 29 1.30 -10.81 8.47
CA ALA A 29 0.23 -11.08 7.51
C ALA A 29 -0.05 -9.85 6.62
N VAL A 30 -0.10 -8.64 7.21
CA VAL A 30 -0.21 -7.39 6.45
C VAL A 30 0.94 -7.25 5.45
N HIS A 31 2.19 -7.41 5.90
CA HIS A 31 3.36 -7.28 5.04
C HIS A 31 3.32 -8.29 3.89
N THR A 32 2.99 -9.54 4.20
CA THR A 32 2.96 -10.64 3.23
C THR A 32 1.97 -10.35 2.11
N LEU A 33 0.74 -9.93 2.46
CA LEU A 33 -0.28 -9.57 1.47
C LEU A 33 0.11 -8.33 0.67
N ALA A 34 0.59 -7.28 1.34
CA ALA A 34 0.97 -6.03 0.69
C ALA A 34 2.16 -6.24 -0.28
N ALA A 35 3.19 -6.97 0.12
CA ALA A 35 4.34 -7.28 -0.71
C ALA A 35 3.98 -8.18 -1.90
N ALA A 36 3.07 -9.14 -1.72
CA ALA A 36 2.56 -9.95 -2.82
C ALA A 36 1.77 -9.12 -3.84
N ALA A 37 0.90 -8.22 -3.36
CA ALA A 37 0.17 -7.29 -4.23
C ALA A 37 1.13 -6.34 -4.96
N GLN A 38 2.10 -5.75 -4.25
CA GLN A 38 3.10 -4.84 -4.81
C GLN A 38 3.91 -5.51 -5.93
N ALA A 39 4.29 -6.78 -5.76
CA ALA A 39 5.00 -7.52 -6.78
C ALA A 39 4.17 -7.67 -8.07
N LEU A 40 2.89 -8.07 -7.94
CA LEU A 40 1.97 -8.17 -9.09
C LEU A 40 1.75 -6.81 -9.76
N ILE A 41 1.57 -5.75 -8.98
CA ILE A 41 1.38 -4.38 -9.47
C ILE A 41 2.59 -3.93 -10.28
N ARG A 42 3.81 -4.15 -9.76
CA ARG A 42 5.05 -3.81 -10.45
C ARG A 42 5.17 -4.58 -11.77
N ASP A 43 4.93 -5.88 -11.76
CA ASP A 43 5.01 -6.72 -12.97
C ASP A 43 4.00 -6.27 -14.04
N LEU A 44 2.78 -5.89 -13.62
CA LEU A 44 1.75 -5.35 -14.52
C LEU A 44 2.13 -3.96 -15.07
N ALA A 45 2.71 -3.09 -14.24
CA ALA A 45 3.20 -1.78 -14.66
C ALA A 45 4.35 -1.91 -15.67
N THR A 46 5.31 -2.81 -15.42
CA THR A 46 6.38 -3.15 -16.36
C THR A 46 5.82 -3.67 -17.68
N ALA A 47 4.86 -4.61 -17.65
CA ALA A 47 4.25 -5.16 -18.86
C ALA A 47 3.51 -4.10 -19.70
N LYS A 48 3.04 -3.01 -19.09
CA LYS A 48 2.42 -1.87 -19.75
C LYS A 48 3.42 -0.79 -20.21
N GLY A 49 4.72 -0.99 -19.97
CA GLY A 49 5.75 -0.02 -20.34
C GLY A 49 5.68 1.28 -19.53
N MET A 50 5.16 1.23 -18.31
CA MET A 50 5.09 2.42 -17.46
C MET A 50 6.49 2.90 -17.07
N PRO A 51 6.72 4.23 -17.03
CA PRO A 51 8.04 4.79 -16.70
C PRO A 51 8.42 4.58 -15.23
N TYR A 52 7.44 4.38 -14.36
CA TYR A 52 7.62 4.13 -12.92
C TYR A 52 6.76 2.95 -12.50
N THR A 53 7.38 2.03 -11.75
CA THR A 53 6.77 0.76 -11.34
C THR A 53 6.78 0.56 -9.82
N SER A 54 7.56 1.37 -9.10
CA SER A 54 7.60 1.43 -7.64
C SER A 54 8.32 2.72 -7.19
N ILE A 55 7.74 3.45 -6.26
CA ILE A 55 8.39 4.60 -5.60
C ILE A 55 9.64 4.13 -4.82
N LEU A 56 9.57 2.95 -4.21
CA LEU A 56 10.68 2.39 -3.43
C LEU A 56 11.80 1.82 -4.32
N HIS A 57 11.46 0.97 -5.31
CA HIS A 57 12.47 0.29 -6.13
C HIS A 57 13.06 1.21 -7.22
N ASP A 58 12.30 2.21 -7.67
CA ASP A 58 12.70 3.14 -8.72
C ASP A 58 13.14 4.50 -8.14
N HIS A 59 13.45 4.56 -6.83
CA HIS A 59 13.81 5.79 -6.14
C HIS A 59 15.01 6.49 -6.81
N PRO A 60 14.84 7.74 -7.31
CA PRO A 60 15.82 8.37 -8.20
C PRO A 60 17.10 8.81 -7.46
N GLU A 61 17.03 9.02 -6.14
CA GLU A 61 18.18 9.48 -5.34
C GLU A 61 19.11 8.34 -4.88
N VAL A 62 18.75 7.08 -5.17
CA VAL A 62 19.60 5.94 -4.82
C VAL A 62 20.75 5.83 -5.81
N ARG A 63 21.96 6.03 -5.30
CA ARG A 63 23.19 5.94 -6.11
C ARG A 63 23.36 4.55 -6.73
N PRO A 64 23.89 4.43 -7.96
CA PRO A 64 24.05 3.14 -8.64
C PRO A 64 24.79 2.07 -7.81
N GLU A 65 25.83 2.46 -7.09
CA GLU A 65 26.62 1.59 -6.22
C GLU A 65 25.86 1.08 -4.99
N ASP A 66 24.85 1.82 -4.52
CA ASP A 66 24.02 1.46 -3.37
C ASP A 66 22.76 0.69 -3.77
N ARG A 67 22.38 0.70 -5.05
CA ARG A 67 21.12 0.13 -5.55
C ARG A 67 20.90 -1.32 -5.13
N LYS A 68 21.93 -2.16 -5.15
CA LYS A 68 21.82 -3.56 -4.72
C LYS A 68 21.48 -3.66 -3.23
N ARG A 69 22.17 -2.89 -2.37
CA ARG A 69 21.92 -2.87 -0.93
C ARG A 69 20.51 -2.36 -0.61
N TRP A 70 20.10 -1.30 -1.30
CA TRP A 70 18.77 -0.72 -1.19
C TRP A 70 17.65 -1.72 -1.54
N ILE A 71 17.72 -2.33 -2.72
CA ILE A 71 16.75 -3.33 -3.18
C ILE A 71 16.74 -4.55 -2.24
N ASN A 72 17.90 -4.97 -1.75
CA ASN A 72 17.96 -6.08 -0.79
C ASN A 72 17.26 -5.73 0.52
N GLY A 73 17.42 -4.49 1.03
CA GLY A 73 16.74 -4.00 2.22
C GLY A 73 15.21 -4.03 2.05
N ILE A 74 14.69 -3.43 0.98
CA ILE A 74 13.25 -3.42 0.68
C ILE A 74 12.68 -4.84 0.58
N ASN A 75 13.45 -5.77 0.01
CA ASN A 75 12.99 -7.14 -0.20
C ASN A 75 13.28 -8.08 0.98
N ALA A 76 13.96 -7.61 2.03
CA ALA A 76 14.41 -8.47 3.12
C ALA A 76 13.24 -9.14 3.87
N PRO A 77 12.19 -8.42 4.34
CA PRO A 77 11.12 -9.04 5.10
C PRO A 77 10.32 -10.03 4.26
N ARG A 78 9.90 -9.63 3.04
CA ARG A 78 9.16 -10.53 2.15
C ARG A 78 9.95 -11.80 1.79
N ASN A 79 11.29 -11.70 1.71
CA ASN A 79 12.11 -12.85 1.39
C ASN A 79 12.24 -13.76 2.60
N PHE A 80 12.45 -13.20 3.78
CA PHE A 80 12.49 -13.94 5.03
C PHE A 80 11.17 -14.68 5.28
N PHE A 81 10.02 -14.02 5.12
CA PHE A 81 8.70 -14.60 5.38
C PHE A 81 8.30 -15.74 4.42
N LYS A 82 8.93 -15.88 3.25
CA LYS A 82 8.55 -16.88 2.22
C LYS A 82 9.60 -17.95 1.92
N HIS A 83 10.84 -17.79 2.37
CA HIS A 83 11.96 -18.66 2.02
C HIS A 83 12.62 -19.27 3.26
N ALA A 84 12.02 -20.34 3.78
CA ALA A 84 12.62 -21.16 4.85
C ALA A 84 13.71 -22.13 4.34
N ASP A 85 13.89 -22.26 3.03
CA ASP A 85 14.87 -23.17 2.42
C ASP A 85 16.32 -22.78 2.67
N LYS A 86 16.58 -21.51 3.00
CA LYS A 86 17.92 -20.97 3.18
C LYS A 86 18.31 -20.79 4.64
N ASP A 87 17.35 -20.40 5.47
CA ASP A 87 17.57 -20.06 6.88
C ASP A 87 16.33 -20.46 7.70
N PRO A 88 16.08 -21.76 7.87
CA PRO A 88 14.86 -22.26 8.52
C PRO A 88 14.75 -21.87 9.99
N ASP A 89 15.88 -21.62 10.66
CA ASP A 89 15.97 -21.23 12.07
C ASP A 89 16.33 -19.74 12.23
N GLY A 90 16.28 -18.98 11.14
CA GLY A 90 16.60 -17.56 11.12
C GLY A 90 15.67 -16.73 11.99
N VAL A 91 16.17 -15.57 12.42
CA VAL A 91 15.38 -14.55 13.13
C VAL A 91 15.50 -13.24 12.39
N PHE A 92 14.37 -12.57 12.20
CA PHE A 92 14.30 -11.29 11.51
C PHE A 92 13.64 -10.25 12.42
N ASP A 93 14.33 -9.13 12.61
CA ASP A 93 13.77 -7.98 13.33
C ASP A 93 12.90 -7.19 12.36
N PHE A 94 11.59 -7.24 12.56
CA PHE A 94 10.61 -6.65 11.66
C PHE A 94 10.02 -5.37 12.22
N ASP A 95 10.31 -4.25 11.57
CA ASP A 95 9.67 -2.97 11.87
C ASP A 95 8.28 -2.92 11.22
N HIS A 96 7.26 -2.70 12.03
CA HIS A 96 5.87 -2.64 11.57
C HIS A 96 5.61 -1.42 10.66
N ASP A 97 6.44 -0.37 10.75
CA ASP A 97 6.34 0.78 9.83
C ASP A 97 6.70 0.41 8.39
N GLU A 98 7.41 -0.71 8.16
CA GLU A 98 7.63 -1.23 6.81
C GLU A 98 6.33 -1.60 6.09
N ASN A 99 5.27 -1.95 6.83
CA ASN A 99 3.94 -2.17 6.27
C ASN A 99 3.40 -0.91 5.58
N ILE A 100 3.62 0.25 6.20
CA ILE A 100 3.15 1.53 5.68
C ILE A 100 3.84 1.83 4.35
N LEU A 101 5.15 1.58 4.27
CA LEU A 101 5.94 1.81 3.06
C LEU A 101 5.47 0.95 1.89
N VAL A 102 5.28 -0.36 2.10
CA VAL A 102 4.85 -1.26 1.03
C VAL A 102 3.40 -1.02 0.60
N LEU A 103 2.50 -0.71 1.55
CA LEU A 103 1.12 -0.34 1.24
C LEU A 103 1.06 0.96 0.45
N MET A 104 1.85 1.97 0.83
CA MET A 104 1.96 3.23 0.09
C MET A 104 2.48 3.00 -1.32
N ASP A 105 3.52 2.18 -1.49
CA ASP A 105 4.14 1.90 -2.78
C ASP A 105 3.15 1.22 -3.73
N ALA A 106 2.49 0.17 -3.26
CA ALA A 106 1.46 -0.53 -4.00
C ALA A 106 0.28 0.37 -4.36
N ASN A 107 -0.20 1.18 -3.39
CA ASN A 107 -1.34 2.07 -3.59
C ASN A 107 -1.04 3.19 -4.59
N ALA A 108 0.18 3.72 -4.60
CA ALA A 108 0.58 4.76 -5.55
C ALA A 108 0.58 4.24 -6.99
N VAL A 109 1.12 3.04 -7.23
CA VAL A 109 1.26 2.50 -8.59
C VAL A 109 -0.08 1.96 -9.12
N ILE A 110 -0.91 1.33 -8.29
CA ILE A 110 -2.15 0.70 -8.76
C ILE A 110 -3.18 1.72 -9.29
N THR A 111 -3.17 2.95 -8.79
CA THR A 111 -4.03 4.05 -9.28
C THR A 111 -3.74 4.44 -10.73
N GLN A 112 -2.55 4.10 -11.24
CA GLN A 112 -2.18 4.29 -12.65
C GLN A 112 -2.57 3.08 -13.52
N LEU A 113 -2.89 1.94 -12.90
CA LEU A 113 -3.26 0.69 -13.57
C LEU A 113 -4.77 0.47 -13.66
N SER A 114 -5.54 0.99 -12.71
CA SER A 114 -7.00 0.85 -12.64
C SER A 114 -7.67 2.17 -12.26
N GLN A 115 -8.81 2.44 -12.90
CA GLN A 115 -9.73 3.52 -12.50
C GLN A 115 -10.84 3.00 -11.57
N ASP A 116 -11.01 1.68 -11.50
CA ASP A 116 -11.98 1.01 -10.62
C ASP A 116 -11.19 0.35 -9.49
N LEU A 117 -11.04 1.09 -8.39
CA LEU A 117 -10.35 0.63 -7.19
C LEU A 117 -11.33 0.51 -6.02
N PRO A 118 -11.15 -0.52 -5.17
CA PRO A 118 -11.88 -0.65 -3.92
C PRO A 118 -11.70 0.57 -3.00
N MET A 119 -12.67 0.76 -2.11
CA MET A 119 -12.69 1.90 -1.17
C MET A 119 -11.43 1.93 -0.29
N GLU A 120 -10.86 0.76 0.02
CA GLU A 120 -9.63 0.57 0.80
C GLU A 120 -8.48 1.43 0.27
N ASN A 121 -8.30 1.51 -1.04
CA ASN A 121 -7.24 2.31 -1.66
C ASN A 121 -7.40 3.81 -1.34
N SER A 122 -8.64 4.30 -1.42
CA SER A 122 -9.00 5.68 -1.06
C SER A 122 -8.85 5.94 0.43
N VAL A 123 -9.28 5.00 1.28
CA VAL A 123 -9.17 5.11 2.73
C VAL A 123 -7.71 5.12 3.17
N PHE A 124 -6.88 4.23 2.63
CA PHE A 124 -5.45 4.20 2.92
C PHE A 124 -4.77 5.51 2.53
N ALA A 125 -5.05 6.04 1.33
CA ALA A 125 -4.50 7.33 0.90
C ALA A 125 -4.95 8.49 1.81
N GLY A 126 -6.22 8.51 2.25
CA GLY A 126 -6.72 9.52 3.18
C GLY A 126 -6.09 9.42 4.56
N TRP A 127 -5.94 8.19 5.09
CA TRP A 127 -5.22 7.92 6.33
C TRP A 127 -3.76 8.35 6.24
N PHE A 128 -3.06 7.99 5.16
CA PHE A 128 -1.66 8.33 4.96
C PHE A 128 -1.45 9.84 4.93
N ALA A 129 -2.31 10.58 4.22
CA ALA A 129 -2.30 12.04 4.19
C ALA A 129 -2.61 12.69 5.56
N THR A 130 -3.37 11.99 6.41
CA THR A 130 -3.64 12.41 7.80
C THR A 130 -2.44 12.15 8.70
N LYS A 131 -1.78 10.99 8.57
CA LYS A 131 -0.59 10.61 9.35
C LYS A 131 0.64 11.44 8.98
N TYR A 132 0.79 11.78 7.70
CA TYR A 132 1.90 12.55 7.17
C TYR A 132 1.41 13.83 6.49
N PRO A 133 1.05 14.88 7.24
CA PRO A 133 0.50 16.12 6.67
C PRO A 133 1.40 16.78 5.62
N GLN A 134 2.72 16.63 5.74
CA GLN A 134 3.70 17.10 4.76
C GLN A 134 3.55 16.42 3.39
N MET A 135 3.01 15.19 3.36
CA MET A 135 2.74 14.42 2.15
C MET A 135 1.36 14.69 1.56
N ARG A 136 0.49 15.48 2.21
CA ARG A 136 -0.88 15.73 1.75
C ARG A 136 -0.95 16.30 0.34
N ALA A 137 0.05 17.08 -0.07
CA ALA A 137 0.15 17.63 -1.42
C ALA A 137 0.10 16.53 -2.51
N ALA A 138 0.66 15.36 -2.23
CA ALA A 138 0.64 14.20 -3.14
C ALA A 138 -0.73 13.52 -3.25
N TYR A 139 -1.63 13.77 -2.29
CA TYR A 139 -2.96 13.13 -2.17
C TYR A 139 -4.11 14.16 -2.14
N LYS A 140 -3.89 15.39 -2.64
CA LYS A 140 -4.84 16.53 -2.56
C LYS A 140 -6.24 16.27 -3.09
N THR A 141 -6.44 15.27 -3.93
CA THR A 141 -7.74 14.92 -4.53
C THR A 141 -8.44 13.77 -3.81
N ASN A 142 -7.86 13.24 -2.72
CA ASN A 142 -8.45 12.13 -2.01
C ASN A 142 -9.60 12.58 -1.09
N PRO A 143 -10.85 12.16 -1.34
CA PRO A 143 -12.01 12.63 -0.59
C PRO A 143 -12.00 12.19 0.88
N VAL A 144 -11.34 11.08 1.22
CA VAL A 144 -11.22 10.60 2.60
C VAL A 144 -10.30 11.52 3.41
N GLY A 145 -9.18 11.99 2.85
CA GLY A 145 -8.29 12.92 3.53
C GLY A 145 -8.97 14.24 3.90
N ASP A 146 -9.78 14.78 2.99
CA ASP A 146 -10.55 15.99 3.24
C ASP A 146 -11.70 15.76 4.22
N TYR A 147 -12.36 14.61 4.15
CA TYR A 147 -13.33 14.19 5.17
C TYR A 147 -12.68 14.11 6.56
N CYS A 148 -11.49 13.52 6.68
CA CYS A 148 -10.78 13.40 7.96
C CYS A 148 -10.43 14.78 8.54
N SER A 149 -9.95 15.69 7.70
CA SER A 149 -9.59 17.04 8.16
C SER A 149 -10.81 17.85 8.61
N ARG A 150 -11.94 17.75 7.88
CA ARG A 150 -13.18 18.44 8.25
C ARG A 150 -13.77 17.94 9.55
N ASN A 151 -13.66 16.63 9.81
CA ASN A 151 -14.26 15.98 10.98
C ASN A 151 -13.26 15.77 12.13
N SER A 152 -12.06 16.35 12.04
CA SER A 152 -11.00 16.19 13.06
C SER A 152 -10.64 14.73 13.38
N ILE A 153 -10.68 13.85 12.38
CA ILE A 153 -10.30 12.45 12.52
C ILE A 153 -8.77 12.35 12.50
N GLY A 154 -8.19 11.87 13.60
CA GLY A 154 -6.74 11.66 13.72
C GLY A 154 -6.29 10.33 13.12
N ALA A 155 -5.01 10.25 12.71
CA ALA A 155 -4.43 9.05 12.09
C ALA A 155 -4.45 7.79 12.98
N GLU A 156 -4.56 7.96 14.30
CA GLU A 156 -4.62 6.86 15.26
C GLU A 156 -6.03 6.27 15.42
N ASP A 157 -7.05 6.89 14.84
CA ASP A 157 -8.43 6.41 14.85
C ASP A 157 -8.66 5.30 13.80
N PHE A 158 -7.94 4.20 13.97
CA PHE A 158 -8.01 3.02 13.10
C PHE A 158 -9.43 2.44 13.02
N ALA A 159 -10.21 2.57 14.09
CA ALA A 159 -11.60 2.11 14.10
C ALA A 159 -12.44 2.88 13.09
N GLN A 160 -12.27 4.20 13.03
CA GLN A 160 -12.96 5.04 12.05
C GLN A 160 -12.52 4.70 10.62
N PHE A 161 -11.23 4.54 10.34
CA PHE A 161 -10.75 4.14 9.00
C PHE A 161 -11.25 2.75 8.59
N ARG A 162 -11.29 1.78 9.51
CA ARG A 162 -11.89 0.46 9.27
C ARG A 162 -13.37 0.54 8.90
N GLU A 163 -14.12 1.40 9.59
CA GLU A 163 -15.52 1.67 9.26
C GLU A 163 -15.66 2.26 7.85
N MET A 164 -14.76 3.17 7.45
CA MET A 164 -14.75 3.73 6.09
C MET A 164 -14.46 2.66 5.02
N CYS A 165 -13.65 1.64 5.30
CA CYS A 165 -13.45 0.53 4.37
C CYS A 165 -14.72 -0.31 4.18
N SER A 166 -15.54 -0.43 5.22
CA SER A 166 -16.77 -1.23 5.22
C SER A 166 -17.98 -0.47 4.67
N SER A 167 -17.91 0.87 4.73
CA SER A 167 -18.98 1.77 4.33
C SER A 167 -18.73 2.28 2.92
N ARG A 168 -19.71 2.15 2.03
CA ARG A 168 -19.70 2.88 0.76
C ARG A 168 -20.00 4.35 1.06
N LEU A 169 -19.04 5.07 1.63
CA LEU A 169 -19.21 6.48 1.94
C LEU A 169 -19.53 7.21 0.63
N LEU A 170 -20.73 7.79 0.57
CA LEU A 170 -21.04 8.85 -0.39
C LEU A 170 -20.29 10.10 0.08
N ILE A 171 -18.96 10.13 -0.09
CA ILE A 171 -18.19 11.34 0.14
C ILE A 171 -18.46 12.22 -1.07
N GLU A 172 -19.45 13.11 -0.95
CA GLU A 172 -19.72 14.07 -2.01
C GLU A 172 -18.47 14.91 -2.27
N PRO A 173 -18.01 15.00 -3.53
CA PRO A 173 -16.89 15.87 -3.87
C PRO A 173 -17.27 17.32 -3.58
N VAL A 174 -16.28 18.11 -3.16
CA VAL A 174 -16.45 19.55 -2.95
C VAL A 174 -16.90 20.19 -4.28
N PRO A 175 -18.00 20.97 -4.32
CA PRO A 175 -18.34 21.77 -5.49
C PRO A 175 -17.19 22.71 -5.81
N LYS A 176 -16.77 22.75 -7.09
CA LYS A 176 -15.71 23.64 -7.58
C LYS A 176 -16.04 25.11 -7.35
#